data_AF-A0ABD3WLG7-F1
#
_entry.id   AF-A0ABD3WLG7-F1
#
_cell.length_a   1.000
_cell.length_b   1.000
_cell.length_c   1.000
_cell.angle_alpha   90.00
_cell.angle_beta   90.00
_cell.angle_gamma   90.00
#
_symmetry.space_group_name_H-M   'P 1'
#
loop_
_entity.id
_entity.type
_entity.pdbx_description
1 polymer ?
#
loop_
_entity_poly.entity_id
_entity_poly.type
_entity_poly.pdbx_seq_one_letter_code
_entity_poly.pdbx_strand_id
1 'polypeptide(L)'
;MEDVSKKILTIHTLDKRMVQRKSPALEKAGFQKAMTEMIKKGINIKEVVTDAHVGIGSVMKMFYPTIKHSHHIWHVAKNLGKKIMKVRILSSPPIIHQSRKLVAKQKENGVLLQWFKVIINHFWFSCKTASNYEQFLECHITNKHEWILSHGQGINKFLHVPMSENEERKKPWLDPKKEAKVLKTLAQVLLDQRFLKRVDYYLNFRSTAELKVFHQHILMYCAKRFVYTLCTGFGMS
;
A
#
# COMPACT_ATOMS: atom_id res chain seq x y z
N MET A 1 -2.34 3.11 -17.32
CA MET A 1 -3.56 3.90 -17.11
C MET A 1 -3.12 5.26 -16.61
N GLU A 2 -3.61 6.33 -17.22
CA GLU A 2 -3.38 7.69 -16.74
C GLU A 2 -4.25 7.96 -15.50
N ASP A 3 -3.72 8.69 -14.52
CA ASP A 3 -4.29 8.76 -13.18
C ASP A 3 -5.60 9.57 -13.10
N VAL A 4 -5.74 10.65 -13.88
CA VAL A 4 -6.92 11.53 -13.79
C VAL A 4 -8.06 11.02 -14.68
N SER A 5 -7.79 10.89 -15.97
CA SER A 5 -8.76 10.48 -16.99
C SER A 5 -9.10 8.99 -16.96
N LYS A 6 -8.31 8.19 -16.24
CA LYS A 6 -8.41 6.72 -16.19
C LYS A 6 -8.27 6.03 -17.54
N LYS A 7 -7.80 6.74 -18.57
CA LYS A 7 -7.59 6.19 -19.91
C LYS A 7 -6.45 5.18 -19.90
N ILE A 8 -6.65 4.10 -20.64
CA ILE A 8 -5.60 3.10 -20.89
C ILE A 8 -4.73 3.58 -22.05
N LEU A 9 -3.48 3.92 -21.75
CA LEU A 9 -2.55 4.45 -22.77
C LEU A 9 -1.84 3.35 -23.59
N THR A 10 -1.59 2.19 -22.97
CA THR A 10 -1.01 1.02 -23.63
C THR A 10 -1.41 -0.25 -22.88
N ILE A 11 -1.48 -1.36 -23.64
CA ILE A 11 -1.70 -2.71 -23.14
C ILE A 11 -0.68 -3.61 -23.83
N HIS A 12 0.04 -4.40 -23.04
CA HIS A 12 0.94 -5.41 -23.56
C HIS A 12 0.56 -6.78 -23.01
N THR A 13 0.37 -7.72 -23.92
CA THR A 13 0.34 -9.14 -23.61
C THR A 13 1.73 -9.72 -23.84
N LEU A 14 2.28 -10.37 -22.82
CA LEU A 14 3.61 -11.01 -22.88
C LEU A 14 3.50 -12.49 -22.55
N ASP A 15 4.37 -13.29 -23.16
CA ASP A 15 4.48 -14.71 -22.90
C ASP A 15 5.64 -15.01 -21.95
N LYS A 16 5.40 -15.84 -20.92
CA LYS A 16 6.44 -16.24 -19.96
C LYS A 16 7.65 -16.91 -20.63
N ARG A 17 7.48 -17.52 -21.81
CA ARG A 17 8.57 -18.12 -22.59
C ARG A 17 9.63 -17.09 -22.98
N MET A 18 9.24 -15.82 -23.15
CA MET A 18 10.17 -14.72 -23.45
C MET A 18 11.14 -14.41 -22.31
N VAL A 19 10.87 -14.89 -21.09
CA VAL A 19 11.67 -14.61 -19.89
C VAL A 19 12.07 -15.89 -19.15
N GLN A 20 12.33 -16.97 -19.90
CA GLN A 20 12.72 -18.28 -19.33
C GLN A 20 11.73 -18.78 -18.28
N ARG A 21 10.43 -18.48 -18.46
CA ARG A 21 9.33 -18.85 -17.57
C ARG A 21 9.42 -18.26 -16.15
N LYS A 22 10.24 -17.23 -15.91
CA LYS A 22 10.35 -16.53 -14.61
C LYS A 22 9.33 -15.38 -14.51
N SER A 23 8.26 -15.56 -13.74
CA SER A 23 7.18 -14.56 -13.62
C SER A 23 7.64 -13.15 -13.17
N PRO A 24 8.55 -12.99 -12.18
CA PRO A 24 9.02 -11.64 -11.81
C PRO A 24 9.79 -10.93 -12.93
N ALA A 25 10.46 -11.70 -13.79
CA ALA A 25 11.15 -11.15 -14.97
C ALA A 25 10.13 -10.70 -16.05
N LEU A 26 8.97 -11.35 -16.12
CA LEU A 26 7.89 -10.97 -17.05
C LEU A 26 7.29 -9.62 -16.68
N GLU A 27 7.04 -9.39 -15.39
CA GLU A 27 6.51 -8.09 -14.90
C GLU A 27 7.49 -6.96 -15.20
N LYS A 28 8.79 -7.18 -14.94
CA LYS A 28 9.85 -6.21 -15.26
C LYS A 28 9.91 -5.93 -16.76
N ALA A 29 9.88 -6.96 -17.60
CA ALA A 29 9.92 -6.81 -19.06
C ALA A 29 8.70 -6.05 -19.59
N GLY A 30 7.50 -6.36 -19.07
CA GLY A 30 6.26 -5.65 -19.40
C GLY A 30 6.30 -4.19 -19.00
N PHE A 31 6.79 -3.91 -17.80
CA PHE A 31 6.99 -2.55 -17.31
C PHE A 31 7.95 -1.75 -18.20
N GLN A 32 9.13 -2.30 -18.51
CA GLN A 32 10.12 -1.63 -19.37
C GLN A 32 9.59 -1.39 -20.79
N LYS A 33 8.86 -2.34 -21.35
CA LYS A 33 8.25 -2.20 -22.67
C LYS A 33 7.23 -1.05 -22.69
N ALA A 34 6.33 -1.01 -21.70
CA ALA A 34 5.36 0.07 -21.56
C ALA A 34 6.03 1.44 -21.38
N MET A 35 7.00 1.56 -20.48
CA MET A 35 7.73 2.81 -20.24
C MET A 35 8.43 3.31 -21.51
N THR A 36 9.11 2.41 -22.23
CA THR A 36 9.80 2.75 -23.47
C THR A 36 8.83 3.22 -24.55
N GLU A 37 7.68 2.56 -24.71
CA GLU A 37 6.67 2.98 -25.68
C GLU A 37 6.10 4.37 -25.34
N MET A 38 5.76 4.62 -24.08
CA MET A 38 5.21 5.91 -23.66
C MET A 38 6.20 7.06 -23.89
N ILE A 39 7.48 6.84 -23.57
CA ILE A 39 8.55 7.83 -23.82
C ILE A 39 8.74 8.06 -25.33
N LYS A 40 8.75 7.00 -26.14
CA LYS A 40 8.84 7.11 -27.61
C LYS A 40 7.68 7.89 -28.22
N LYS A 41 6.48 7.79 -27.64
CA LYS A 41 5.29 8.56 -28.03
C LYS A 41 5.32 10.02 -27.55
N GLY A 42 6.42 10.48 -26.91
CA GLY A 42 6.55 11.85 -26.41
C GLY A 42 5.75 12.13 -25.14
N ILE A 43 5.27 11.09 -24.44
CA ILE A 43 4.47 11.27 -23.21
C ILE A 43 5.41 11.65 -22.06
N ASN A 44 5.13 12.80 -21.45
CA ASN A 44 5.87 13.30 -20.29
C ASN A 44 5.38 12.63 -19.00
N ILE A 45 6.01 11.52 -18.62
CA ILE A 45 5.64 10.76 -17.42
C ILE A 45 6.19 11.46 -16.17
N LYS A 46 5.29 12.04 -15.37
CA LYS A 46 5.66 12.73 -14.11
C LYS A 46 5.77 11.80 -12.90
N GLU A 47 4.90 10.80 -12.84
CA GLU A 47 4.79 9.88 -11.71
C GLU A 47 4.40 8.49 -12.21
N VAL A 48 4.96 7.45 -11.59
CA VAL A 48 4.61 6.05 -11.82
C VAL A 48 4.17 5.42 -10.51
N VAL A 49 3.01 4.76 -10.52
CA VAL A 49 2.44 4.08 -9.35
C VAL A 49 2.50 2.58 -9.54
N THR A 50 3.15 1.86 -8.61
CA THR A 50 3.28 0.39 -8.69
C THR A 50 3.03 -0.28 -7.34
N ASP A 51 2.93 -1.61 -7.34
CA ASP A 51 3.15 -2.37 -6.11
C ASP A 51 4.64 -2.30 -5.71
N ALA A 52 4.97 -2.64 -4.46
CA ALA A 52 6.34 -2.59 -3.91
C ALA A 52 7.23 -3.75 -4.43
N HIS A 53 7.28 -3.92 -5.76
CA HIS A 53 8.05 -4.96 -6.44
C HIS A 53 9.51 -4.52 -6.60
N VAL A 54 10.42 -5.27 -5.97
CA VAL A 54 11.87 -4.94 -5.92
C VAL A 54 12.50 -4.76 -7.31
N GLY A 55 12.11 -5.59 -8.28
CA GLY A 55 12.64 -5.51 -9.64
C GLY A 55 12.20 -4.26 -10.39
N ILE A 56 10.98 -3.77 -10.15
CA ILE A 56 10.49 -2.53 -10.78
C ILE A 56 11.09 -1.31 -10.08
N GLY A 57 11.18 -1.35 -8.75
CA GLY A 57 11.87 -0.29 -7.99
C GLY A 57 13.33 -0.12 -8.42
N SER A 58 14.04 -1.22 -8.70
CA SER A 58 15.39 -1.18 -9.28
C SER A 58 15.42 -0.53 -10.66
N VAL A 59 14.45 -0.84 -11.54
CA VAL A 59 14.36 -0.21 -12.87
C VAL A 59 14.10 1.30 -12.75
N MET A 60 13.15 1.72 -11.90
CA MET A 60 12.86 3.13 -11.67
C MET A 60 14.11 3.87 -11.19
N LYS A 61 14.82 3.32 -10.20
CA LYS A 61 16.02 3.95 -9.64
C LYS A 61 17.16 4.05 -10.67
N MET A 62 17.35 3.02 -11.51
CA MET A 62 18.48 2.94 -12.43
C MET A 62 18.27 3.71 -13.73
N PHE A 63 17.07 3.61 -14.32
CA PHE A 63 16.79 4.14 -15.66
C PHE A 63 15.89 5.37 -15.66
N TYR A 64 15.13 5.61 -14.59
CA TYR A 64 14.16 6.70 -14.52
C TYR A 64 14.25 7.50 -13.21
N PRO A 65 15.46 7.94 -12.78
CA PRO A 65 15.66 8.55 -11.46
C PRO A 65 14.93 9.89 -11.27
N THR A 66 14.58 10.57 -12.37
CA THR A 66 13.86 11.85 -12.34
C THR A 66 12.35 11.69 -12.29
N ILE A 67 11.82 10.49 -12.58
CA ILE A 67 10.39 10.21 -12.54
C ILE A 67 10.00 9.82 -11.12
N LYS A 68 8.98 10.48 -10.57
CA LYS A 68 8.50 10.17 -9.22
C LYS A 68 7.98 8.73 -9.19
N HIS A 69 8.43 7.95 -8.22
CA HIS A 69 7.94 6.58 -8.00
C HIS A 69 7.10 6.54 -6.73
N SER A 70 5.84 6.11 -6.89
CA SER A 70 4.89 5.93 -5.79
C SER A 70 4.43 4.48 -5.67
N HIS A 71 4.11 4.07 -4.46
CA HIS A 71 3.56 2.76 -4.16
C HIS A 71 2.05 2.84 -3.92
N HIS A 72 1.36 1.77 -4.32
CA HIS A 72 -0.05 1.62 -4.03
C HIS A 72 -0.33 1.57 -2.51
N ILE A 73 -0.99 2.61 -2.01
CA ILE A 73 -1.22 2.82 -0.57
C ILE A 73 -1.94 1.65 0.12
N TRP A 74 -2.94 1.05 -0.54
CA TRP A 74 -3.66 -0.10 -0.01
C TRP A 74 -2.78 -1.29 0.31
N HIS A 75 -1.78 -1.58 -0.53
CA HIS A 75 -0.84 -2.67 -0.24
C HIS A 75 0.03 -2.38 0.97
N VAL A 76 0.42 -1.11 1.16
CA VAL A 76 1.18 -0.68 2.33
C VAL A 76 0.35 -0.85 3.60
N ALA A 77 -0.87 -0.30 3.63
CA ALA A 77 -1.78 -0.42 4.76
C ALA A 77 -2.12 -1.88 5.09
N LYS A 78 -2.40 -2.70 4.07
CA LYS A 78 -2.65 -4.14 4.25
C LYS A 78 -1.44 -4.88 4.83
N ASN A 79 -0.23 -4.57 4.36
CA ASN A 79 0.98 -5.20 4.88
C ASN A 79 1.29 -4.77 6.32
N LEU A 80 1.05 -3.49 6.66
CA LEU A 80 1.11 -3.01 8.03
C LEU A 80 0.11 -3.76 8.92
N GLY A 81 -1.13 -3.90 8.45
CA GLY A 81 -2.16 -4.67 9.14
C GLY A 81 -1.75 -6.12 9.41
N LYS A 82 -1.15 -6.80 8.42
CA LYS A 82 -0.60 -8.15 8.61
C LYS A 82 0.49 -8.20 9.69
N LYS A 83 1.37 -7.19 9.75
CA LYS A 83 2.42 -7.11 10.80
C LYS A 83 1.79 -6.94 12.18
N ILE A 84 0.81 -6.04 12.33
CA ILE A 84 0.08 -5.82 13.60
C ILE A 84 -0.67 -7.09 14.02
N MET A 85 -1.31 -7.79 13.08
CA MET A 85 -1.97 -9.07 13.37
C MET A 85 -1.00 -10.17 13.83
N LYS A 86 0.28 -10.14 13.42
CA LYS A 86 1.29 -11.08 13.92
C LYS A 86 1.71 -10.77 15.35
N VAL A 87 1.79 -9.49 15.74
CA VAL A 87 2.06 -9.08 17.13
C VAL A 87 1.07 -9.74 18.09
N ARG A 88 -0.20 -9.81 17.69
CA ARG A 88 -1.26 -10.52 18.42
C ARG A 88 -0.95 -12.01 18.61
N ILE A 89 -0.52 -12.70 17.56
CA ILE A 89 -0.26 -14.16 17.61
C ILE A 89 0.93 -14.45 18.53
N LEU A 90 2.00 -13.67 18.44
CA LEU A 90 3.24 -13.87 19.21
C LEU A 90 3.13 -13.50 20.69
N SER A 91 2.13 -12.69 21.04
CA SER A 91 1.86 -12.29 22.42
C SER A 91 0.83 -13.19 23.13
N SER A 92 0.31 -14.20 22.43
CA SER A 92 -0.56 -15.22 22.98
C SER A 92 0.28 -16.44 23.39
N PRO A 93 -0.04 -17.18 24.48
CA PRO A 93 0.69 -18.38 24.85
C PRO A 93 0.67 -19.42 23.70
N PRO A 94 1.76 -20.21 23.52
CA PRO A 94 1.89 -21.12 22.39
C PRO A 94 0.78 -22.18 22.43
N ILE A 95 0.02 -22.28 21.35
CA ILE A 95 -0.94 -23.37 21.16
C ILE A 95 -0.15 -24.57 20.64
N ILE A 96 0.01 -25.57 21.51
CA ILE A 96 0.29 -26.95 21.11
C ILE A 96 -0.94 -27.40 20.31
N HIS A 97 -0.72 -27.95 19.13
CA HIS A 97 -1.68 -28.41 18.13
C HIS A 97 -2.06 -27.41 17.02
N GLN A 98 -1.50 -27.78 15.86
CA GLN A 98 -1.68 -27.26 14.54
C GLN A 98 -3.15 -27.30 14.09
N SER A 99 -3.49 -26.29 13.27
CA SER A 99 -4.53 -26.32 12.25
C SER A 99 -5.97 -25.95 12.69
N ARG A 100 -6.42 -24.82 12.12
CA ARG A 100 -7.82 -24.50 11.72
C ARG A 100 -8.85 -23.98 12.74
N LYS A 101 -8.46 -23.43 13.89
CA LYS A 101 -9.43 -22.72 14.77
C LYS A 101 -9.06 -21.27 15.09
N LEU A 102 -8.78 -20.46 14.06
CA LEU A 102 -8.50 -19.01 14.19
C LEU A 102 -9.73 -18.14 14.54
N VAL A 103 -10.93 -18.74 14.59
CA VAL A 103 -12.20 -18.00 14.82
C VAL A 103 -12.70 -18.14 16.26
N ALA A 104 -12.41 -19.24 16.96
CA ALA A 104 -13.07 -19.55 18.24
C ALA A 104 -12.35 -19.05 19.51
N LYS A 105 -11.08 -18.62 19.43
CA LYS A 105 -10.31 -18.10 20.58
C LYS A 105 -9.89 -16.63 20.40
N GLN A 106 -10.81 -15.81 19.87
CA GLN A 106 -10.64 -14.35 19.81
C GLN A 106 -10.81 -13.65 21.17
N LYS A 107 -11.11 -14.38 22.25
CA LYS A 107 -11.51 -13.82 23.54
C LYS A 107 -10.38 -13.41 24.50
N GLU A 108 -9.14 -13.85 24.32
CA GLU A 108 -8.07 -13.62 25.33
C GLU A 108 -6.97 -12.62 24.92
N ASN A 109 -7.07 -11.95 23.77
CA ASN A 109 -6.26 -10.76 23.43
C ASN A 109 -7.09 -9.81 22.55
N GLY A 110 -8.33 -9.56 22.98
CA GLY A 110 -9.36 -8.84 22.21
C GLY A 110 -9.19 -7.33 22.16
N VAL A 111 -8.42 -6.74 23.08
CA VAL A 111 -8.29 -5.28 23.19
C VAL A 111 -7.59 -4.69 21.95
N LEU A 112 -6.42 -5.21 21.57
CA LEU A 112 -5.70 -4.75 20.38
C LEU A 112 -6.51 -4.92 19.07
N LEU A 113 -7.38 -5.94 18.99
CA LEU A 113 -8.25 -6.16 17.83
C LEU A 113 -9.27 -5.03 17.68
N GLN A 114 -9.76 -4.47 18.79
CA GLN A 114 -10.69 -3.34 18.80
C GLN A 114 -10.01 -2.03 18.35
N TRP A 115 -8.70 -1.92 18.60
CA TRP A 115 -7.86 -0.81 18.15
C TRP A 115 -7.29 -1.00 16.74
N PHE A 116 -7.24 -2.22 16.20
CA PHE A 116 -6.65 -2.53 14.90
C PHE A 116 -7.16 -1.63 13.77
N LYS A 117 -8.49 -1.51 13.63
CA LYS A 117 -9.10 -0.67 12.59
C LYS A 117 -8.73 0.80 12.77
N VAL A 118 -8.63 1.26 14.02
CA VAL A 118 -8.25 2.64 14.37
C VAL A 118 -6.82 2.92 13.94
N ILE A 119 -5.88 2.02 14.28
CA ILE A 119 -4.46 2.18 13.94
C ILE A 119 -4.25 2.23 12.42
N ILE A 120 -4.92 1.36 11.67
CA ILE A 120 -4.82 1.35 10.20
C ILE A 120 -5.47 2.58 9.58
N ASN A 121 -6.61 3.02 10.09
CA ASN A 121 -7.27 4.24 9.61
C ASN A 121 -6.42 5.48 9.92
N HIS A 122 -5.80 5.54 11.09
CA HIS A 122 -4.89 6.60 11.47
C HIS A 122 -3.68 6.65 10.53
N PHE A 123 -3.03 5.50 10.30
CA PHE A 123 -1.94 5.40 9.32
C PHE A 123 -2.37 5.89 7.94
N TRP A 124 -3.53 5.42 7.46
CA TRP A 124 -4.09 5.81 6.17
C TRP A 124 -4.33 7.32 6.09
N PHE A 125 -4.85 7.92 7.16
CA PHE A 125 -5.03 9.35 7.28
C PHE A 125 -3.69 10.08 7.27
N SER A 126 -2.72 9.67 8.08
CA SER A 126 -1.38 10.28 8.13
C SER A 126 -0.75 10.32 6.74
N CYS A 127 -0.87 9.24 5.95
CA CYS A 127 -0.38 9.22 4.56
C CYS A 127 -1.16 10.14 3.61
N LYS A 128 -2.44 10.41 3.88
CA LYS A 128 -3.28 11.26 3.04
C LYS A 128 -3.04 12.74 3.30
N THR A 129 -2.74 13.11 4.55
CA THR A 129 -2.61 14.52 4.96
C THR A 129 -1.19 15.03 5.04
N ALA A 130 -0.22 14.14 5.27
CA ALA A 130 1.17 14.54 5.33
C ALA A 130 1.74 14.82 3.95
N SER A 131 2.39 15.97 3.79
CA SER A 131 3.08 16.37 2.56
C SER A 131 4.55 15.95 2.56
N ASN A 132 5.13 15.71 3.74
CA ASN A 132 6.52 15.32 3.91
C ASN A 132 6.70 14.36 5.10
N TYR A 133 7.90 13.82 5.25
CA TYR A 133 8.24 12.85 6.29
C TYR A 133 8.03 13.38 7.71
N GLU A 134 8.38 14.64 7.97
CA GLU A 134 8.25 15.25 9.31
C GLU A 134 6.79 15.35 9.72
N GLN A 135 5.95 15.89 8.83
CA GLN A 135 4.50 15.97 9.05
C GLN A 135 3.87 14.58 9.20
N PHE A 136 4.35 13.59 8.45
CA PHE A 136 3.89 12.21 8.59
C PHE A 136 4.23 11.66 9.97
N LEU A 137 5.46 11.89 10.45
CA LEU A 137 5.92 11.40 11.75
C LEU A 137 5.13 12.07 12.89
N GLU A 138 4.89 13.38 12.80
CA GLU A 138 4.07 14.11 13.75
C GLU A 138 2.63 13.56 13.79
N CYS A 139 1.99 13.43 12.63
CA CYS A 139 0.64 12.88 12.52
C CYS A 139 0.58 11.44 13.05
N HIS A 140 1.58 10.62 12.74
CA HIS A 140 1.63 9.23 13.15
C HIS A 140 1.80 9.06 14.67
N ILE A 141 2.72 9.82 15.27
CA ILE A 141 3.13 9.64 16.68
C ILE A 141 2.21 10.37 17.64
N THR A 142 1.83 11.61 17.32
CA THR A 142 1.42 12.52 18.39
C THR A 142 -0.06 12.45 18.75
N ASN A 143 -0.88 11.71 17.99
CA ASN A 143 -2.35 11.74 18.13
C ASN A 143 -2.88 13.18 18.29
N LYS A 144 -2.17 14.19 17.76
CA LYS A 144 -2.50 15.60 17.91
C LYS A 144 -3.54 15.91 16.86
N HIS A 145 -4.75 16.23 17.31
CA HIS A 145 -5.90 16.52 16.46
C HIS A 145 -6.02 18.00 16.05
N GLU A 146 -5.06 18.83 16.47
CA GLU A 146 -4.99 20.25 16.17
C GLU A 146 -3.52 20.69 16.11
N TRP A 147 -3.17 21.52 15.14
CA TRP A 147 -1.88 22.22 15.14
C TRP A 147 -1.98 23.58 14.47
N ILE A 148 -1.08 24.48 14.88
CA ILE A 148 -0.95 25.83 14.35
C ILE A 148 -0.10 25.72 13.07
N LEU A 149 -0.58 26.26 11.96
CA LEU A 149 0.19 26.33 10.72
C LEU A 149 1.43 27.22 10.92
N SER A 150 2.58 26.80 10.37
CA SER A 150 3.89 27.45 10.52
C SER A 150 3.94 28.92 10.07
N HIS A 151 2.91 29.41 9.39
CA HIS A 151 2.77 30.79 8.91
C HIS A 151 1.73 31.62 9.69
N GLY A 152 1.25 31.17 10.85
CA GLY A 152 0.34 31.95 11.69
C GLY A 152 -1.09 32.10 11.15
N GLN A 153 -1.39 31.54 9.96
CA GLN A 153 -2.72 31.56 9.38
C GLN A 153 -3.53 30.32 9.82
N GLY A 154 -4.05 30.37 11.05
CA GLY A 154 -5.14 29.50 11.50
C GLY A 154 -4.74 28.14 12.11
N ILE A 155 -5.74 27.53 12.74
CA ILE A 155 -5.70 26.20 13.36
C ILE A 155 -6.24 25.21 12.32
N ASN A 156 -5.43 24.23 11.92
CA ASN A 156 -5.96 23.10 11.15
C ASN A 156 -6.59 22.10 12.13
N LYS A 157 -7.89 21.83 11.96
CA LYS A 157 -8.62 20.79 12.68
C LYS A 157 -8.89 19.60 11.76
N PHE A 158 -8.97 18.41 12.35
CA PHE A 158 -8.97 17.15 11.61
C PHE A 158 -10.17 16.96 10.64
N LEU A 159 -9.87 16.36 9.48
CA LEU A 159 -10.81 16.04 8.40
C LEU A 159 -11.25 14.56 8.38
N HIS A 160 -10.90 13.75 9.38
CA HIS A 160 -11.51 12.44 9.59
C HIS A 160 -12.55 12.52 10.70
N VAL A 161 -13.64 11.76 10.57
CA VAL A 161 -14.72 11.75 11.56
C VAL A 161 -14.14 11.29 12.90
N PRO A 162 -14.24 12.11 13.97
CA PRO A 162 -13.87 11.70 15.32
C PRO A 162 -14.55 10.38 15.63
N MET A 163 -13.86 9.52 16.38
CA MET A 163 -14.52 8.32 16.89
C MET A 163 -15.75 8.80 17.68
N SER A 164 -16.94 8.26 17.37
CA SER A 164 -18.13 8.69 18.11
C SER A 164 -17.93 8.37 19.59
N GLU A 165 -18.50 9.17 20.51
CA GLU A 165 -18.40 8.87 21.95
C GLU A 165 -18.85 7.43 22.28
N ASN A 166 -19.80 6.90 21.50
CA ASN A 166 -20.27 5.53 21.59
C ASN A 166 -19.24 4.47 21.15
N GLU A 167 -18.33 4.80 20.22
CA GLU A 167 -17.24 3.92 19.79
C GLU A 167 -16.03 4.00 20.74
N GLU A 168 -15.73 5.16 21.33
CA GLU A 168 -14.69 5.31 22.34
C GLU A 168 -15.06 4.59 23.64
N ARG A 169 -16.28 4.79 24.15
CA ARG A 169 -16.74 4.18 25.42
C ARG A 169 -16.82 2.65 25.37
N LYS A 170 -16.88 2.03 24.18
CA LYS A 170 -16.99 0.58 24.00
C LYS A 170 -15.64 -0.14 23.89
N LYS A 171 -14.54 0.59 23.72
CA LYS A 171 -13.21 -0.02 23.53
C LYS A 171 -12.42 0.03 24.83
N PRO A 172 -12.02 -1.13 25.40
CA PRO A 172 -11.11 -1.13 26.53
C PRO A 172 -9.78 -0.51 26.11
N TRP A 173 -9.22 0.30 26.98
CA TRP A 173 -7.86 0.82 26.81
C TRP A 173 -6.84 -0.30 26.98
N LEU A 174 -5.72 -0.20 26.26
CA LEU A 174 -4.60 -1.12 26.47
C LEU A 174 -3.93 -0.80 27.81
N ASP A 175 -3.77 -1.79 28.68
CA ASP A 175 -3.15 -1.61 30.01
C ASP A 175 -1.63 -1.67 29.86
N PRO A 176 -0.89 -0.57 30.14
CA PRO A 176 0.56 -0.53 29.92
C PRO A 176 1.35 -1.57 30.70
N LYS A 177 0.85 -2.03 31.86
CA LYS A 177 1.52 -3.03 32.70
C LYS A 177 1.21 -4.43 32.22
N LYS A 178 -0.06 -4.73 31.90
CA LYS A 178 -0.48 -6.07 31.45
C LYS A 178 -0.06 -6.37 30.02
N GLU A 179 -0.02 -5.35 29.16
CA GLU A 179 0.22 -5.49 27.72
C GLU A 179 1.56 -4.85 27.29
N ALA A 180 2.49 -4.64 28.22
CA ALA A 180 3.81 -4.06 27.97
C ALA A 180 4.54 -4.72 26.78
N LYS A 181 4.50 -6.05 26.69
CA LYS A 181 5.10 -6.82 25.58
C LYS A 181 4.41 -6.52 24.24
N VAL A 182 3.08 -6.47 24.23
CA VAL A 182 2.26 -6.18 23.03
C VAL A 182 2.55 -4.77 22.54
N LEU A 183 2.54 -3.78 23.44
CA LEU A 183 2.83 -2.38 23.14
C LEU A 183 4.25 -2.20 22.61
N LYS A 184 5.25 -2.85 23.23
CA LYS A 184 6.64 -2.82 22.75
C LYS A 184 6.77 -3.39 21.34
N THR A 185 6.15 -4.53 21.06
CA THR A 185 6.21 -5.14 19.72
C THR A 185 5.38 -4.34 18.70
N LEU A 186 4.26 -3.74 19.10
CA LEU A 186 3.50 -2.81 18.25
C LEU A 186 4.35 -1.59 17.87
N ALA A 187 5.03 -0.98 18.84
CA ALA A 187 5.96 0.12 18.61
C ALA A 187 7.09 -0.28 17.66
N GLN A 188 7.67 -1.48 17.80
CA GLN A 188 8.68 -1.99 16.86
C GLN A 188 8.16 -2.13 15.43
N VAL A 189 6.87 -2.46 15.24
CA VAL A 189 6.26 -2.56 13.90
C VAL A 189 5.99 -1.19 13.31
N LEU A 190 5.45 -0.26 14.12
CA LEU A 190 5.08 1.09 13.68
C LEU A 190 6.30 1.98 13.45
N LEU A 191 7.32 1.85 14.29
CA LEU A 191 8.58 2.61 14.24
C LEU A 191 9.71 1.84 13.53
N ASP A 192 9.38 0.84 12.72
CA ASP A 192 10.34 0.08 11.93
C ASP A 192 11.09 1.03 10.98
N GLN A 193 12.39 1.20 11.20
CA GLN A 193 13.21 2.12 10.41
C GLN A 193 13.20 1.80 8.91
N ARG A 194 13.05 0.52 8.54
CA ARG A 194 12.93 0.13 7.12
C ARG A 194 11.59 0.54 6.51
N PHE A 195 10.55 0.60 7.32
CA PHE A 195 9.22 1.07 6.92
C PHE A 195 9.19 2.59 6.80
N LEU A 196 9.75 3.30 7.80
CA LEU A 196 9.82 4.76 7.83
C LEU A 196 10.68 5.33 6.69
N LYS A 197 11.80 4.69 6.34
CA LYS A 197 12.62 5.08 5.17
C LYS A 197 11.91 4.99 3.82
N ARG A 198 10.71 4.41 3.77
CA ARG A 198 9.93 4.24 2.54
C ARG A 198 8.71 5.16 2.48
N VAL A 199 8.56 6.07 3.45
CA VAL A 199 7.40 6.98 3.57
C VAL A 199 7.14 7.75 2.29
N ASP A 200 8.17 8.27 1.65
CA ASP A 200 8.05 9.10 0.45
C ASP A 200 7.31 8.39 -0.71
N TYR A 201 7.39 7.06 -0.78
CA TYR A 201 6.68 6.29 -1.80
C TYR A 201 5.16 6.32 -1.61
N TYR A 202 4.65 6.57 -0.41
CA TYR A 202 3.20 6.49 -0.12
C TYR A 202 2.57 7.80 0.35
N LEU A 203 3.34 8.87 0.55
CA LEU A 203 2.82 10.21 0.84
C LEU A 203 2.00 10.82 -0.31
N ASN A 204 2.24 10.41 -1.55
CA ASN A 204 1.41 10.86 -2.68
C ASN A 204 0.03 10.20 -2.71
N PHE A 205 -0.22 9.28 -1.77
CA PHE A 205 -1.51 8.67 -1.54
C PHE A 205 -2.16 8.09 -2.83
N ARG A 206 -1.35 7.36 -3.60
CA ARG A 206 -1.78 6.79 -4.89
C ARG A 206 -2.33 5.38 -4.77
N SER A 207 -3.27 5.03 -5.67
CA SER A 207 -3.91 3.72 -5.74
C SER A 207 -3.91 3.20 -7.17
N THR A 208 -3.77 1.89 -7.35
CA THR A 208 -3.95 1.23 -8.65
C THR A 208 -5.20 0.35 -8.69
N ALA A 209 -6.18 0.64 -7.82
CA ALA A 209 -7.41 -0.13 -7.70
C ALA A 209 -8.17 -0.24 -9.04
N GLU A 210 -8.36 0.87 -9.75
CA GLU A 210 -9.08 0.89 -11.04
C GLU A 210 -8.31 0.12 -12.11
N LEU A 211 -6.98 0.28 -12.16
CA LEU A 211 -6.12 -0.51 -13.06
C LEU A 211 -6.23 -2.02 -12.76
N LYS A 212 -6.39 -2.40 -11.49
CA LYS A 212 -6.59 -3.80 -11.09
C LYS A 212 -7.96 -4.33 -11.50
N VAL A 213 -9.01 -3.53 -11.36
CA VAL A 213 -10.35 -3.87 -11.85
C VAL A 213 -10.33 -4.06 -13.37
N PHE A 214 -9.71 -3.13 -14.10
CA PHE A 214 -9.52 -3.26 -15.54
C PHE A 214 -8.73 -4.51 -15.92
N HIS A 215 -7.63 -4.80 -15.21
CA HIS A 215 -6.86 -6.02 -15.45
C HIS A 215 -7.69 -7.28 -15.20
N GLN A 216 -8.51 -7.32 -14.15
CA GLN A 216 -9.43 -8.44 -13.90
C GLN A 216 -10.45 -8.61 -15.02
N HIS A 217 -10.97 -7.51 -15.57
CA HIS A 217 -11.87 -7.55 -16.71
C HIS A 217 -11.18 -8.12 -17.96
N ILE A 218 -9.94 -7.71 -18.26
CA ILE A 218 -9.14 -8.30 -19.35
C ILE A 218 -8.98 -9.81 -19.15
N LEU A 219 -8.74 -10.28 -17.92
CA LEU A 219 -8.51 -11.70 -17.65
C LEU A 219 -9.72 -12.60 -17.97
N MET A 220 -10.93 -12.04 -18.09
CA MET A 220 -12.11 -12.78 -18.55
C MET A 220 -12.00 -13.19 -20.03
N TYR A 221 -11.34 -12.37 -20.84
CA TYR A 221 -11.16 -12.60 -22.28
C TYR A 221 -9.77 -13.14 -22.61
N CYS A 222 -8.77 -12.73 -21.84
CA CYS A 222 -7.36 -13.08 -22.00
C CYS A 222 -6.85 -13.81 -20.75
N ALA A 223 -7.44 -14.97 -20.46
CA ALA A 223 -7.01 -15.83 -19.36
C ALA A 223 -5.53 -16.23 -19.46
N LYS A 224 -4.81 -16.18 -18.32
CA LYS A 224 -3.34 -16.35 -18.24
C LYS A 224 -2.77 -17.68 -18.76
N ARG A 225 -3.63 -18.69 -18.97
CA ARG A 225 -3.23 -20.07 -19.31
C ARG A 225 -3.12 -20.31 -20.81
N PHE A 226 -3.55 -19.36 -21.64
CA PHE A 226 -3.50 -19.48 -23.09
C PHE A 226 -2.43 -18.57 -23.69
N VAL A 227 -1.99 -18.94 -24.89
CA VAL A 227 -1.10 -18.12 -25.72
C VAL A 227 -1.99 -17.27 -26.61
N TYR A 228 -1.68 -15.98 -26.68
CA TYR A 228 -2.40 -15.04 -27.53
C TYR A 228 -1.42 -14.40 -28.50
N THR A 229 -1.83 -14.32 -29.76
CA THR A 229 -1.15 -13.52 -30.78
C THR A 229 -2.04 -12.33 -31.09
N LEU A 230 -1.54 -11.11 -30.90
CA LEU A 230 -2.24 -9.93 -31.39
C LEU A 230 -2.11 -9.92 -32.91
N CYS A 231 -3.21 -10.15 -33.62
CA CYS A 231 -3.30 -9.79 -35.03
C CYS A 231 -3.31 -8.25 -35.11
N THR A 232 -2.15 -7.66 -35.39
CA THR A 232 -2.12 -6.29 -35.91
C THR A 232 -2.75 -6.34 -37.29
N GLY A 233 -3.95 -5.76 -37.44
CA GLY A 233 -4.66 -5.72 -38.71
C GLY A 233 -3.74 -5.24 -39.83
N PHE A 234 -3.81 -5.93 -40.95
CA PHE A 234 -3.20 -5.55 -42.22
C PHE A 234 -3.47 -4.06 -42.49
N GLY A 235 -2.44 -3.34 -42.93
CA GLY A 235 -2.62 -2.02 -43.50
C GLY A 235 -3.67 -2.11 -44.60
N MET A 236 -4.74 -1.34 -44.46
CA MET A 236 -5.54 -0.97 -45.62
C MET A 236 -4.71 0.09 -46.34
N SER A 237 -4.19 -0.34 -47.49
CA SER A 237 -3.58 0.45 -48.56
C SER A 237 -4.39 1.69 -48.90
#